data_AF-A0A927NCF8-F1
#
_entry.id   AF-A0A927NCF8-F1
#
_cell.length_a   1.000
_cell.length_b   1.000
_cell.length_c   1.000
_cell.angle_alpha   90.00
_cell.angle_beta   90.00
_cell.angle_gamma   90.00
#
_symmetry.space_group_name_H-M   'P 1'
#
loop_
_entity.id
_entity.type
_entity.pdbx_description
1 polymer ?
#
loop_
_entity_poly.entity_id
_entity_poly.type
_entity_poly.pdbx_seq_one_letter_code
_entity_poly.pdbx_strand_id
1 'polypeptide(L)'
;MEKKEPEWFPETKVYHNGSHYIGIPHTTVRRKKRGKPKEEVFVVADEDSADKKASVLPKLEELDTDMDEELECPFQDEIDAYYQKKQQMLVDFNADMVPPKREKRPEKPKMKRVTRASEFKRLDEESKDMKVKPKKRYILNGIKRLFKHDKAAEYYVDSKMYNKWRAVHERRKRFVRKAYLNRFNYFATFTYDDKKHTEESFRKKLKMCLNHLANRNGWKYMGVWERGGENERLHFHALVKVPDGEMHGTLEKKMDYNFKTKRMRKITQHSYFNAKFGRTDFDKIIDNDMAYVAAIEYILKYVSKTGERIVYSRGLPMYLISDINSEDVLCRVGIEDKKLVLYDKFGCWDEGEYLGAMSEETKKRMRGATS
;
A
#
# COMPACT_ATOMS: atom_id res chain seq x y z
N MET A 1 -48.67 -12.52 12.13
CA MET A 1 -47.27 -12.51 11.63
C MET A 1 -46.50 -11.54 12.51
N GLU A 2 -45.73 -12.04 13.47
CA GLU A 2 -44.80 -11.18 14.23
C GLU A 2 -43.79 -10.59 13.24
N LYS A 3 -43.79 -9.27 13.07
CA LYS A 3 -42.69 -8.58 12.41
C LYS A 3 -41.47 -8.79 13.30
N LYS A 4 -40.55 -9.67 12.91
CA LYS A 4 -39.21 -9.70 13.50
C LYS A 4 -38.66 -8.29 13.38
N GLU A 5 -38.29 -7.70 14.52
CA GLU A 5 -37.56 -6.44 14.50
C GLU A 5 -36.30 -6.61 13.64
N PRO A 6 -35.98 -5.63 12.78
CA PRO A 6 -34.83 -5.72 11.91
C PRO A 6 -33.56 -5.91 12.75
N GLU A 7 -32.73 -6.87 12.37
CA GLU A 7 -31.40 -7.05 12.97
C GLU A 7 -30.55 -5.81 12.66
N TRP A 8 -29.81 -5.31 13.65
CA TRP A 8 -28.93 -4.14 13.50
C TRP A 8 -27.46 -4.54 13.67
N PHE A 9 -26.60 -3.92 12.85
CA PHE A 9 -25.16 -4.06 12.92
C PHE A 9 -24.53 -2.75 13.43
N PRO A 10 -24.38 -2.58 14.75
CA PRO A 10 -23.85 -1.35 15.33
C PRO A 10 -22.36 -1.17 15.07
N GLU A 11 -21.90 0.08 15.05
CA GLU A 11 -20.51 0.49 14.84
C GLU A 11 -19.84 -0.15 13.60
N THR A 12 -20.62 -0.39 12.55
CA THR A 12 -20.13 -1.04 11.33
C THR A 12 -19.16 -0.13 10.59
N LYS A 13 -17.99 -0.66 10.25
CA LYS A 13 -17.01 0.03 9.41
C LYS A 13 -17.37 -0.13 7.94
N VAL A 14 -17.77 0.95 7.30
CA VAL A 14 -18.13 0.97 5.88
C VAL A 14 -16.98 1.50 5.03
N TYR A 15 -16.67 0.83 3.93
CA TYR A 15 -15.80 1.34 2.87
C TYR A 15 -16.40 1.10 1.49
N HIS A 16 -15.96 1.87 0.50
CA HIS A 16 -16.30 1.63 -0.91
C HIS A 16 -15.15 0.88 -1.59
N ASN A 17 -15.44 -0.23 -2.27
CA ASN A 17 -14.41 -1.04 -2.94
C ASN A 17 -14.13 -0.61 -4.40
N GLY A 18 -14.96 0.29 -4.95
CA GLY A 18 -14.92 0.72 -6.35
C GLY A 18 -16.21 0.41 -7.11
N SER A 19 -16.98 -0.57 -6.62
CA SER A 19 -18.25 -0.98 -7.20
C SER A 19 -19.39 -0.93 -6.19
N HIS A 20 -19.19 -1.41 -4.96
CA HIS A 20 -20.21 -1.45 -3.92
C HIS A 20 -19.67 -0.93 -2.57
N TYR A 21 -20.59 -0.56 -1.68
CA TYR A 21 -20.27 -0.35 -0.26
C TYR A 21 -20.21 -1.69 0.48
N ILE A 22 -19.17 -1.83 1.30
CA ILE A 22 -18.94 -3.01 2.12
C ILE A 22 -18.88 -2.62 3.59
N GLY A 23 -19.76 -3.22 4.39
CA GLY A 23 -19.77 -3.13 5.84
C GLY A 23 -18.91 -4.22 6.49
N ILE A 24 -18.11 -3.85 7.49
CA ILE A 24 -17.42 -4.78 8.39
C ILE A 24 -18.03 -4.57 9.79
N PRO A 25 -18.96 -5.44 10.23
CA PRO A 25 -19.55 -5.35 11.55
C PRO A 25 -18.51 -5.33 12.66
N HIS A 26 -18.79 -4.59 13.72
CA HIS A 26 -17.93 -4.56 14.90
C HIS A 26 -17.86 -5.95 15.53
N THR A 27 -16.66 -6.37 15.96
CA THR A 27 -16.49 -7.61 16.73
C THR A 27 -15.83 -7.28 18.07
N THR A 28 -16.44 -7.73 19.17
CA THR A 28 -15.99 -7.43 20.54
C THR A 28 -14.78 -8.28 21.00
N VAL A 29 -14.20 -9.08 20.10
CA VAL A 29 -13.11 -10.01 20.43
C VAL A 29 -11.83 -9.23 20.76
N ARG A 30 -11.50 -9.14 22.06
CA ARG A 30 -10.26 -8.53 22.57
C ARG A 30 -9.04 -9.30 22.09
N ARG A 31 -8.40 -8.84 21.01
CA ARG A 31 -7.12 -9.40 20.53
C ARG A 31 -5.96 -8.88 21.39
N LYS A 32 -5.22 -9.77 22.05
CA LYS A 32 -3.99 -9.43 22.77
C LYS A 32 -2.98 -8.80 21.80
N LYS A 33 -2.40 -7.66 22.17
CA LYS A 33 -1.29 -7.04 21.42
C LYS A 33 -0.13 -8.03 21.37
N ARG A 34 0.28 -8.47 20.17
CA ARG A 34 1.48 -9.30 20.00
C ARG A 34 2.72 -8.46 20.31
N GLY A 35 3.55 -8.94 21.24
CA GLY A 35 4.88 -8.37 21.48
C GLY A 35 5.79 -8.52 20.26
N LYS A 36 6.79 -7.64 20.12
CA LYS A 36 7.81 -7.77 19.07
C LYS A 36 8.69 -9.00 19.38
N PRO A 37 8.91 -9.92 18.43
CA PRO A 37 9.84 -11.03 18.63
C PRO A 37 11.28 -10.51 18.79
N LYS A 38 12.07 -11.11 19.70
CA LYS A 38 13.49 -10.78 19.90
C LYS A 38 14.31 -11.37 18.75
N GLU A 39 15.17 -10.57 18.14
CA GLU A 39 16.06 -11.03 17.06
C GLU A 39 17.37 -11.61 17.62
N GLU A 40 17.76 -12.78 17.14
CA GLU A 40 19.04 -13.42 17.46
C GLU A 40 20.17 -12.85 16.58
N VAL A 41 21.32 -12.54 17.19
CA VAL A 41 22.52 -12.03 16.51
C VAL A 41 23.44 -13.21 16.21
N PHE A 42 23.89 -13.34 14.96
CA PHE A 42 24.82 -14.38 14.53
C PHE A 42 26.20 -13.76 14.27
N VAL A 43 27.23 -14.57 14.48
CA VAL A 43 28.62 -14.24 14.18
C VAL A 43 28.99 -15.05 12.95
N VAL A 44 29.28 -14.37 11.84
CA VAL A 44 29.74 -15.01 10.60
C VAL A 44 31.23 -14.73 10.46
N ALA A 45 32.03 -15.76 10.17
CA ALA A 45 33.45 -15.59 9.82
C ALA A 45 33.54 -15.16 8.35
N ASP A 46 34.42 -14.19 8.05
CA ASP A 46 34.61 -13.70 6.67
C ASP A 46 35.28 -14.80 5.82
N GLU A 47 34.58 -15.28 4.80
CA GLU A 47 35.15 -16.08 3.70
C GLU A 47 35.24 -15.20 2.45
N ASP A 48 36.17 -14.23 2.48
CA ASP A 48 36.60 -13.50 1.28
C ASP A 48 37.99 -13.99 0.88
N SER A 49 38.04 -15.14 0.19
CA SER A 49 39.12 -15.45 -0.76
C SER A 49 38.73 -16.67 -1.62
N ALA A 50 38.11 -16.45 -2.79
CA ALA A 50 38.49 -17.11 -4.05
C ALA A 50 37.50 -16.79 -5.18
N ASP A 51 38.11 -16.39 -6.30
CA ASP A 51 37.69 -16.57 -7.69
C ASP A 51 36.49 -15.80 -8.27
N LYS A 52 36.86 -14.71 -8.94
CA LYS A 52 36.17 -14.15 -10.11
C LYS A 52 36.04 -15.21 -11.20
N LYS A 53 34.81 -15.53 -11.61
CA LYS A 53 34.53 -15.90 -13.01
C LYS A 53 33.30 -15.17 -13.53
N ALA A 54 33.51 -14.53 -14.67
CA ALA A 54 32.51 -13.81 -15.44
C ALA A 54 31.43 -14.74 -15.98
N SER A 55 30.18 -14.29 -15.96
CA SER A 55 29.13 -14.84 -16.82
C SER A 55 28.41 -13.69 -17.52
N VAL A 56 28.57 -13.69 -18.83
CA VAL A 56 28.07 -12.75 -19.83
C VAL A 56 26.54 -12.63 -19.77
N LEU A 57 26.04 -11.39 -19.77
CA LEU A 57 24.63 -11.06 -20.00
C LEU A 57 24.33 -11.18 -21.50
N PRO A 58 23.30 -11.92 -21.94
CA PRO A 58 22.65 -11.64 -23.21
C PRO A 58 21.65 -10.50 -23.03
N LYS A 59 21.73 -9.52 -23.92
CA LYS A 59 20.75 -8.47 -24.16
C LYS A 59 19.60 -9.09 -24.97
N LEU A 60 18.34 -8.81 -24.63
CA LEU A 60 17.23 -8.97 -25.59
C LEU A 60 16.15 -7.92 -25.34
N GLU A 61 15.63 -7.45 -26.47
CA GLU A 61 14.72 -6.32 -26.71
C GLU A 61 13.24 -6.61 -26.38
N GLU A 62 12.55 -5.49 -26.13
CA GLU A 62 11.16 -5.07 -26.40
C GLU A 62 9.95 -6.03 -26.55
N LEU A 63 8.85 -5.56 -25.91
CA LEU A 63 7.40 -5.71 -26.15
C LEU A 63 6.83 -7.16 -26.08
N ASP A 64 5.64 -7.46 -25.55
CA ASP A 64 4.36 -6.77 -25.62
C ASP A 64 3.42 -7.03 -24.42
N THR A 65 2.33 -6.26 -24.43
CA THR A 65 1.09 -6.30 -23.64
C THR A 65 0.47 -7.68 -23.39
N ASP A 66 -0.06 -7.84 -22.16
CA ASP A 66 -1.44 -8.21 -21.82
C ASP A 66 -1.45 -8.93 -20.46
N MET A 67 -2.43 -8.60 -19.62
CA MET A 67 -3.10 -9.52 -18.70
C MET A 67 -4.01 -8.71 -17.77
N ASP A 68 -5.26 -8.58 -18.22
CA ASP A 68 -6.41 -8.70 -17.33
C ASP A 68 -6.29 -10.02 -16.56
N GLU A 69 -6.22 -9.94 -15.24
CA GLU A 69 -6.64 -11.05 -14.39
C GLU A 69 -6.97 -10.50 -13.00
N GLU A 70 -8.21 -10.77 -12.59
CA GLU A 70 -8.70 -10.63 -11.25
C GLU A 70 -7.66 -11.26 -10.29
N LEU A 71 -7.02 -10.42 -9.48
CA LEU A 71 -5.75 -10.76 -8.83
C LEU A 71 -5.96 -11.77 -7.69
N GLU A 72 -6.05 -13.06 -8.03
CA GLU A 72 -5.91 -14.15 -7.07
C GLU A 72 -4.55 -14.04 -6.36
N CYS A 73 -4.52 -14.40 -5.07
CA CYS A 73 -3.26 -14.46 -4.35
C CYS A 73 -2.41 -15.59 -4.98
N PRO A 74 -1.24 -15.32 -5.58
CA PRO A 74 -0.42 -16.36 -6.22
C PRO A 74 0.21 -17.34 -5.22
N PHE A 75 -0.19 -17.27 -3.96
CA PHE A 75 0.23 -18.10 -2.84
C PHE A 75 -0.97 -18.64 -2.05
N GLN A 76 -2.21 -18.56 -2.56
CA GLN A 76 -3.41 -18.93 -1.79
C GLN A 76 -3.33 -20.38 -1.29
N ASP A 77 -2.95 -21.31 -2.16
CA ASP A 77 -2.75 -22.73 -1.80
C ASP A 77 -1.58 -22.93 -0.82
N GLU A 78 -0.51 -22.14 -0.95
CA GLU A 78 0.64 -22.16 -0.03
C GLU A 78 0.30 -21.54 1.34
N ILE A 79 -0.65 -20.60 1.39
CA ILE A 79 -1.17 -19.94 2.60
C ILE A 79 -2.06 -20.92 3.38
N ASP A 80 -2.93 -21.65 2.69
CA ASP A 80 -3.83 -22.62 3.32
C ASP A 80 -3.04 -23.83 3.85
N ALA A 81 -2.02 -24.26 3.10
CA ALA A 81 -1.02 -25.23 3.59
C ALA A 81 -0.20 -24.70 4.78
N TYR A 82 0.15 -23.40 4.80
CA TYR A 82 0.87 -22.77 5.92
C TYR A 82 0.04 -22.79 7.21
N TYR A 83 -1.27 -22.50 7.15
CA TYR A 83 -2.12 -22.49 8.36
C TYR A 83 -2.39 -23.90 8.89
N GLN A 84 -2.59 -24.89 8.01
CA GLN A 84 -2.72 -26.30 8.41
C GLN A 84 -1.42 -26.82 9.07
N LYS A 85 -0.26 -26.55 8.46
CA LYS A 85 1.05 -27.00 8.97
C LYS A 85 1.47 -26.31 10.27
N LYS A 86 1.04 -25.07 10.47
CA LYS A 86 1.27 -24.30 11.71
C LYS A 86 0.41 -24.80 12.88
N GLN A 87 -0.81 -25.25 12.62
CA GLN A 87 -1.63 -25.89 13.64
C GLN A 87 -0.99 -27.21 14.09
N GLN A 88 -0.46 -28.02 13.17
CA GLN A 88 0.25 -29.26 13.48
C GLN A 88 1.51 -29.02 14.34
N MET A 89 2.37 -28.06 13.97
CA MET A 89 3.61 -27.77 14.72
C MET A 89 3.40 -27.17 16.12
N LEU A 90 2.23 -26.59 16.42
CA LEU A 90 1.91 -26.05 17.75
C LEU A 90 1.51 -27.16 18.75
N VAL A 91 1.09 -28.32 18.25
CA VAL A 91 0.75 -29.48 19.10
C VAL A 91 2.01 -30.22 19.55
N ASP A 92 3.06 -30.21 18.72
CA ASP A 92 4.32 -30.94 18.97
C ASP A 92 5.34 -30.17 19.84
N PHE A 93 5.18 -28.86 20.05
CA PHE A 93 6.19 -28.01 20.71
C PHE A 93 6.10 -27.96 22.26
N ASN A 94 5.14 -28.66 22.87
CA ASN A 94 4.95 -28.66 24.34
C ASN A 94 5.60 -29.85 25.07
N ALA A 95 6.54 -30.54 24.44
CA ALA A 95 7.42 -31.48 25.12
C ALA A 95 8.87 -30.95 25.10
N ASP A 96 9.49 -30.92 26.28
CA ASP A 96 10.91 -30.67 26.54
C ASP A 96 11.41 -29.22 26.52
N MET A 97 11.23 -28.54 27.65
CA MET A 97 12.11 -27.45 28.07
C MET A 97 12.87 -27.82 29.34
N VAL A 98 14.17 -28.09 29.20
CA VAL A 98 15.16 -27.92 30.29
C VAL A 98 16.27 -26.99 29.77
N PRO A 99 16.59 -25.87 30.45
CA PRO A 99 17.64 -24.96 30.00
C PRO A 99 19.01 -25.34 30.60
N PRO A 100 20.12 -25.36 29.84
CA PRO A 100 21.45 -25.47 30.43
C PRO A 100 22.05 -24.10 30.78
N LYS A 101 22.83 -24.10 31.87
CA LYS A 101 23.58 -22.98 32.47
C LYS A 101 24.72 -22.48 31.58
N ARG A 102 25.00 -21.17 31.67
CA ARG A 102 26.07 -20.44 30.96
C ARG A 102 27.42 -20.55 31.67
N GLU A 103 28.48 -20.84 30.92
CA GLU A 103 29.87 -20.51 31.28
C GLU A 103 30.46 -19.49 30.28
N LYS A 104 31.32 -18.60 30.78
CA LYS A 104 31.99 -17.53 30.01
C LYS A 104 33.32 -18.03 29.42
N ARG A 105 33.62 -17.69 28.15
CA ARG A 105 34.93 -17.88 27.50
C ARG A 105 35.28 -16.71 26.53
N PRO A 106 36.57 -16.54 26.18
CA PRO A 106 37.26 -15.26 26.09
C PRO A 106 37.16 -14.55 24.73
N GLU A 107 37.69 -13.31 24.69
CA GLU A 107 37.60 -12.35 23.58
C GLU A 107 38.17 -12.88 22.26
N LYS A 108 37.43 -12.64 21.17
CA LYS A 108 37.72 -13.07 19.80
C LYS A 108 37.68 -11.87 18.84
N PRO A 109 38.36 -11.96 17.67
CA PRO A 109 38.68 -10.83 16.79
C PRO A 109 37.42 -10.13 16.24
N LYS A 110 37.59 -8.93 15.65
CA LYS A 110 36.50 -8.03 15.19
C LYS A 110 35.62 -8.67 14.11
N MET A 111 34.71 -9.55 14.52
CA MET A 111 33.74 -10.23 13.65
C MET A 111 32.53 -9.34 13.37
N LYS A 112 32.08 -9.26 12.11
CA LYS A 112 30.83 -8.59 11.74
C LYS A 112 29.65 -9.35 12.34
N ARG A 113 28.95 -8.72 13.28
CA ARG A 113 27.70 -9.23 13.85
C ARG A 113 26.59 -9.03 12.81
N VAL A 114 26.09 -10.12 12.22
CA VAL A 114 25.02 -10.07 11.21
C VAL A 114 23.76 -10.72 11.80
N THR A 115 22.62 -10.03 11.69
CA THR A 115 21.32 -10.62 12.06
C THR A 115 20.69 -11.29 10.85
N ARG A 116 19.86 -12.32 11.07
CA ARG A 116 19.05 -12.94 9.99
C ARG A 116 18.19 -11.90 9.25
N ALA A 117 17.75 -10.86 9.94
CA ALA A 117 16.96 -9.79 9.35
C ALA A 117 17.79 -8.88 8.44
N SER A 118 19.01 -8.53 8.87
CA SER A 118 19.95 -7.74 8.06
C SER A 118 20.38 -8.49 6.81
N GLU A 119 20.72 -9.77 6.95
CA GLU A 119 21.14 -10.59 5.80
C GLU A 119 19.99 -10.80 4.81
N PHE A 120 18.77 -11.07 5.31
CA PHE A 120 17.59 -11.12 4.46
C PHE A 120 17.42 -9.82 3.67
N LYS A 121 17.51 -8.65 4.33
CA LYS A 121 17.33 -7.35 3.69
C LYS A 121 18.37 -7.11 2.59
N ARG A 122 19.63 -7.50 2.82
CA ARG A 122 20.71 -7.41 1.84
C ARG A 122 20.42 -8.27 0.61
N LEU A 123 20.17 -9.56 0.80
CA LEU A 123 19.88 -10.51 -0.28
C LEU A 123 18.60 -10.13 -1.05
N ASP A 124 17.60 -9.61 -0.36
CA ASP A 124 16.33 -9.17 -0.94
C ASP A 124 16.47 -7.91 -1.80
N GLU A 125 17.40 -7.01 -1.48
CA GLU A 125 17.75 -5.84 -2.30
C GLU A 125 18.59 -6.25 -3.52
N GLU A 126 19.58 -7.13 -3.34
CA GLU A 126 20.41 -7.68 -4.43
C GLU A 126 19.57 -8.44 -5.47
N SER A 127 18.48 -9.07 -5.04
CA SER A 127 17.55 -9.82 -5.88
C SER A 127 16.27 -9.05 -6.22
N LYS A 128 16.25 -7.71 -6.16
CA LYS A 128 15.03 -6.92 -6.39
C LYS A 128 14.43 -7.07 -7.79
N ASP A 129 15.27 -7.26 -8.81
CA ASP A 129 14.86 -7.34 -10.22
C ASP A 129 14.59 -8.79 -10.68
N MET A 130 14.79 -9.77 -9.79
CA MET A 130 14.53 -11.18 -10.08
C MET A 130 13.03 -11.52 -9.99
N LYS A 131 12.57 -12.47 -10.80
CA LYS A 131 11.24 -13.09 -10.64
C LYS A 131 11.12 -13.75 -9.26
N VAL A 132 9.90 -13.84 -8.75
CA VAL A 132 9.57 -14.30 -7.39
C VAL A 132 10.21 -15.66 -7.02
N LYS A 133 10.09 -16.67 -7.89
CA LYS A 133 10.63 -18.02 -7.64
C LYS A 133 12.17 -18.04 -7.60
N PRO A 134 12.90 -17.51 -8.61
CA PRO A 134 14.36 -17.34 -8.54
C PRO A 134 14.82 -16.53 -7.33
N LYS A 135 14.12 -15.44 -7.01
CA LYS A 135 14.40 -14.60 -5.84
C LYS A 135 14.34 -15.39 -4.54
N LYS A 136 13.27 -16.17 -4.32
CA LYS A 136 13.13 -17.05 -3.14
C LYS A 136 14.32 -18.00 -3.01
N ARG A 137 14.71 -18.66 -4.11
CA ARG A 137 15.86 -19.58 -4.13
C ARG A 137 17.17 -18.87 -3.79
N TYR A 138 17.41 -17.70 -4.37
CA TYR A 138 18.60 -16.89 -4.13
C TYR A 138 18.71 -16.51 -2.63
N ILE A 139 17.64 -15.96 -2.06
CA ILE A 139 17.62 -15.56 -0.64
C ILE A 139 17.78 -16.79 0.27
N LEU A 140 17.10 -17.90 -0.04
CA LEU A 140 17.20 -19.13 0.73
C LEU A 140 18.65 -19.63 0.76
N ASN A 141 19.31 -19.73 -0.38
CA ASN A 141 20.69 -20.18 -0.47
C ASN A 141 21.65 -19.28 0.33
N GLY A 142 21.48 -17.95 0.26
CA GLY A 142 22.33 -17.01 1.00
C GLY A 142 22.11 -17.04 2.52
N ILE A 143 20.90 -17.37 2.99
CA ILE A 143 20.57 -17.34 4.41
C ILE A 143 20.68 -18.70 5.12
N LYS A 144 20.71 -19.81 4.37
CA LYS A 144 20.77 -21.19 4.90
C LYS A 144 21.84 -21.37 5.99
N ARG A 145 23.03 -20.78 5.80
CA ARG A 145 24.15 -20.79 6.76
C ARG A 145 23.82 -20.22 8.16
N LEU A 146 22.75 -19.45 8.29
CA LEU A 146 22.30 -18.84 9.56
C LEU A 146 21.26 -19.70 10.32
N PHE A 147 20.98 -20.91 9.84
CA PHE A 147 20.01 -21.84 10.41
C PHE A 147 20.63 -23.22 10.64
N LYS A 148 20.17 -23.90 11.70
CA LYS A 148 20.58 -25.29 12.00
C LYS A 148 19.92 -26.32 11.08
N HIS A 149 18.72 -25.99 10.58
CA HIS A 149 17.90 -26.88 9.76
C HIS A 149 17.40 -26.14 8.53
N ASP A 150 17.51 -26.76 7.35
CA ASP A 150 17.06 -26.20 6.08
C ASP A 150 15.57 -25.82 6.11
N LYS A 151 14.72 -26.64 6.73
CA LYS A 151 13.29 -26.35 6.89
C LYS A 151 13.03 -25.06 7.69
N ALA A 152 13.88 -24.73 8.67
CA ALA A 152 13.74 -23.51 9.45
C ALA A 152 14.14 -22.27 8.63
N ALA A 153 15.16 -22.40 7.76
CA ALA A 153 15.55 -21.34 6.83
C ALA A 153 14.42 -21.07 5.82
N GLU A 154 13.84 -22.12 5.25
CA GLU A 154 12.73 -22.03 4.30
C GLU A 154 11.52 -21.32 4.91
N TYR A 155 11.06 -21.77 6.09
CA TYR A 155 9.96 -21.14 6.81
C TYR A 155 10.23 -19.65 7.11
N TYR A 156 11.46 -19.30 7.48
CA TYR A 156 11.83 -17.92 7.76
C TYR A 156 11.76 -17.05 6.50
N VAL A 157 12.31 -17.53 5.37
CA VAL A 157 12.27 -16.82 4.08
C VAL A 157 10.83 -16.62 3.63
N ASP A 158 10.02 -17.68 3.68
CA ASP A 158 8.60 -17.63 3.29
C ASP A 158 7.81 -16.66 4.15
N SER A 159 8.00 -16.70 5.47
CA SER A 159 7.35 -15.74 6.36
C SER A 159 7.75 -14.30 6.06
N LYS A 160 9.03 -14.03 5.75
CA LYS A 160 9.51 -12.67 5.42
C LYS A 160 8.98 -12.21 4.07
N MET A 161 8.98 -13.06 3.05
CA MET A 161 8.40 -12.74 1.74
C MET A 161 6.88 -12.49 1.84
N TYR A 162 6.15 -13.34 2.57
CA TYR A 162 4.73 -13.14 2.86
C TYR A 162 4.46 -11.82 3.59
N ASN A 163 5.25 -11.48 4.61
CA ASN A 163 5.11 -10.22 5.33
C ASN A 163 5.32 -9.00 4.39
N LYS A 164 6.27 -9.08 3.45
CA LYS A 164 6.46 -8.05 2.42
C LYS A 164 5.25 -7.95 1.50
N TRP A 165 4.78 -9.07 0.96
CA TRP A 165 3.59 -9.12 0.09
C TRP A 165 2.36 -8.55 0.82
N ARG A 166 2.10 -9.01 2.05
CA ARG A 166 1.00 -8.55 2.89
C ARG A 166 1.11 -7.04 3.15
N ALA A 167 2.30 -6.53 3.44
CA ALA A 167 2.50 -5.10 3.63
C ALA A 167 2.19 -4.29 2.37
N VAL A 168 2.55 -4.78 1.17
CA VAL A 168 2.17 -4.16 -0.11
C VAL A 168 0.65 -4.21 -0.29
N HIS A 169 0.05 -5.38 -0.12
CA HIS A 169 -1.39 -5.59 -0.26
C HIS A 169 -2.20 -4.67 0.68
N GLU A 170 -1.82 -4.57 1.95
CA GLU A 170 -2.45 -3.67 2.92
C GLU A 170 -2.31 -2.18 2.53
N ARG A 171 -1.18 -1.77 1.93
CA ARG A 171 -1.00 -0.42 1.41
C ARG A 171 -1.92 -0.16 0.21
N ARG A 172 -2.00 -1.09 -0.75
CA ARG A 172 -2.90 -0.98 -1.91
C ARG A 172 -4.36 -0.89 -1.45
N LYS A 173 -4.79 -1.80 -0.58
CA LYS A 173 -6.13 -1.81 0.00
C LYS A 173 -6.47 -0.49 0.71
N ARG A 174 -5.55 0.04 1.50
CA ARG A 174 -5.71 1.34 2.18
C ARG A 174 -5.84 2.48 1.18
N PHE A 175 -5.01 2.50 0.14
CA PHE A 175 -5.04 3.52 -0.89
C PHE A 175 -6.39 3.53 -1.62
N VAL A 176 -6.81 2.37 -2.11
CA VAL A 176 -8.08 2.19 -2.85
C VAL A 176 -9.27 2.63 -2.02
N ARG A 177 -9.37 2.16 -0.77
CA ARG A 177 -10.48 2.54 0.12
C ARG A 177 -10.54 4.03 0.38
N LYS A 178 -9.39 4.67 0.64
CA LYS A 178 -9.34 6.13 0.82
C LYS A 178 -9.70 6.87 -0.46
N ALA A 179 -9.24 6.39 -1.62
CA ALA A 179 -9.54 6.98 -2.92
C ALA A 179 -11.06 6.98 -3.18
N TYR A 180 -11.71 5.82 -3.15
CA TYR A 180 -13.14 5.75 -3.42
C TYR A 180 -14.00 6.43 -2.37
N LEU A 181 -13.57 6.41 -1.10
CA LEU A 181 -14.36 7.05 -0.03
C LEU A 181 -14.34 8.58 -0.11
N ASN A 182 -13.24 9.17 -0.58
CA ASN A 182 -13.06 10.62 -0.59
C ASN A 182 -13.36 11.29 -1.94
N ARG A 183 -13.50 10.52 -3.03
CA ARG A 183 -13.73 10.94 -4.42
C ARG A 183 -12.93 12.18 -4.83
N PHE A 184 -11.73 11.95 -5.34
CA PHE A 184 -10.84 13.00 -5.85
C PHE A 184 -11.33 13.54 -7.20
N ASN A 185 -11.05 14.80 -7.53
CA ASN A 185 -11.53 15.44 -8.76
C ASN A 185 -10.44 15.72 -9.81
N TYR A 186 -9.17 15.68 -9.42
CA TYR A 186 -8.04 15.82 -10.34
C TYR A 186 -6.98 14.75 -10.15
N PHE A 187 -6.33 14.39 -11.24
CA PHE A 187 -5.06 13.69 -11.27
C PHE A 187 -3.96 14.71 -11.61
N ALA A 188 -3.00 14.86 -10.70
CA ALA A 188 -1.94 15.84 -10.79
C ALA A 188 -0.57 15.16 -10.88
N THR A 189 0.25 15.60 -11.81
CA THR A 189 1.67 15.25 -11.90
C THR A 189 2.50 16.51 -11.73
N PHE A 190 3.31 16.57 -10.69
CA PHE A 190 4.20 17.69 -10.41
C PHE A 190 5.62 17.33 -10.81
N THR A 191 6.21 18.17 -11.66
CA THR A 191 7.60 18.05 -12.11
C THR A 191 8.31 19.37 -11.80
N TYR A 192 9.45 19.28 -11.11
CA TYR A 192 10.18 20.49 -10.77
C TYR A 192 11.08 20.97 -11.93
N ASP A 193 11.31 22.28 -11.96
CA ASP A 193 12.30 22.93 -12.81
C ASP A 193 13.61 23.07 -12.03
N ASP A 194 14.72 22.57 -12.59
CA ASP A 194 16.05 22.60 -11.97
C ASP A 194 16.52 24.03 -11.67
N LYS A 195 16.01 25.03 -12.41
CA LYS A 195 16.30 26.46 -12.14
C LYS A 195 15.63 26.97 -10.86
N LYS A 196 14.59 26.29 -10.38
CA LYS A 196 13.78 26.70 -9.22
C LYS A 196 14.07 25.86 -7.98
N HIS A 197 14.34 24.57 -8.18
CA HIS A 197 14.45 23.60 -7.10
C HIS A 197 15.54 22.57 -7.34
N THR A 198 16.21 22.18 -6.26
CA THR A 198 16.82 20.84 -6.14
C THR A 198 15.76 19.81 -5.74
N GLU A 199 16.05 18.53 -5.96
CA GLU A 199 15.16 17.43 -5.58
C GLU A 199 14.71 17.50 -4.10
N GLU A 200 15.65 17.72 -3.18
CA GLU A 200 15.36 17.83 -1.75
C GLU A 200 14.44 19.02 -1.45
N SER A 201 14.72 20.17 -2.07
CA SER A 201 13.93 21.39 -1.89
C SER A 201 12.52 21.22 -2.48
N PHE A 202 12.39 20.55 -3.62
CA PHE A 202 11.11 20.25 -4.26
C PHE A 202 10.27 19.35 -3.37
N ARG A 203 10.85 18.24 -2.90
CA ARG A 203 10.16 17.29 -2.02
C ARG A 203 9.65 17.95 -0.75
N LYS A 204 10.48 18.80 -0.12
CA LYS A 204 10.12 19.52 1.11
C LYS A 204 9.05 20.58 0.86
N LYS A 205 9.26 21.47 -0.11
CA LYS A 205 8.38 22.61 -0.37
C LYS A 205 7.03 22.18 -0.96
N LEU A 206 6.99 21.17 -1.84
CA LEU A 206 5.72 20.65 -2.38
C LEU A 206 4.87 20.03 -1.27
N LYS A 207 5.45 19.18 -0.41
CA LYS A 207 4.74 18.59 0.74
C LYS A 207 4.18 19.67 1.67
N MET A 208 4.98 20.69 1.98
CA MET A 208 4.53 21.80 2.82
C MET A 208 3.38 22.57 2.17
N CYS A 209 3.50 22.87 0.87
CA CYS A 209 2.46 23.56 0.12
C CYS A 209 1.13 22.80 0.09
N LEU A 210 1.17 21.50 -0.24
CA LEU A 210 -0.02 20.65 -0.24
C LEU A 210 -0.63 20.52 1.16
N ASN A 211 0.20 20.46 2.21
CA ASN A 211 -0.30 20.44 3.59
C ASN A 211 -0.99 21.77 3.96
N HIS A 212 -0.45 22.91 3.54
CA HIS A 212 -1.09 24.21 3.79
C HIS A 212 -2.44 24.32 3.08
N LEU A 213 -2.51 23.92 1.80
CA LEU A 213 -3.76 23.87 1.05
C LEU A 213 -4.77 22.92 1.69
N ALA A 214 -4.32 21.78 2.20
CA ALA A 214 -5.20 20.84 2.89
C ALA A 214 -5.80 21.40 4.18
N ASN A 215 -4.99 22.11 4.98
CA ASN A 215 -5.45 22.66 6.26
C ASN A 215 -6.24 23.96 6.12
N ARG A 216 -5.92 24.81 5.13
CA ARG A 216 -6.50 26.16 4.99
C ARG A 216 -7.63 26.24 3.97
N ASN A 217 -7.58 25.41 2.93
CA ASN A 217 -8.48 25.48 1.78
C ASN A 217 -9.30 24.18 1.60
N GLY A 218 -9.23 23.26 2.56
CA GLY A 218 -9.98 21.99 2.52
C GLY A 218 -9.52 21.01 1.44
N TRP A 219 -8.35 21.23 0.82
CA TRP A 219 -7.82 20.31 -0.18
C TRP A 219 -7.58 18.91 0.41
N LYS A 220 -7.77 17.88 -0.40
CA LYS A 220 -7.30 16.53 -0.07
C LYS A 220 -6.32 16.07 -1.13
N TYR A 221 -5.30 15.32 -0.73
CA TYR A 221 -4.38 14.74 -1.70
C TYR A 221 -3.89 13.37 -1.27
N MET A 222 -3.59 12.53 -2.25
CA MET A 222 -2.99 11.21 -2.08
C MET A 222 -2.07 10.91 -3.26
N GLY A 223 -0.80 10.63 -3.01
CA GLY A 223 0.17 10.48 -4.09
C GLY A 223 1.43 9.72 -3.72
N VAL A 224 2.30 9.57 -4.72
CA VAL A 224 3.54 8.81 -4.65
C VAL A 224 4.66 9.58 -5.35
N TRP A 225 5.86 9.46 -4.80
CA TRP A 225 7.07 9.97 -5.43
C TRP A 225 7.60 8.94 -6.43
N GLU A 226 7.98 9.39 -7.62
CA GLU A 226 8.51 8.54 -8.67
C GLU A 226 9.75 9.18 -9.29
N ARG A 227 10.73 8.37 -9.68
CA ARG A 227 11.77 8.75 -10.63
C ARG A 227 11.45 8.09 -11.96
N GLY A 228 11.20 8.89 -13.00
CA GLY A 228 10.76 8.38 -14.30
C GLY A 228 11.92 8.24 -15.29
N GLY A 229 12.14 7.02 -15.82
CA GLY A 229 12.91 6.74 -17.06
C GLY A 229 14.32 7.36 -17.16
N GLU A 230 14.80 7.52 -18.41
CA GLU A 230 16.19 7.88 -18.80
C GLU A 230 16.77 9.16 -18.16
N ASN A 231 15.95 10.06 -17.62
CA ASN A 231 16.40 11.33 -17.04
C ASN A 231 16.34 11.38 -15.49
N GLU A 232 15.88 10.31 -14.81
CA GLU A 232 15.84 10.14 -13.34
C GLU A 232 15.17 11.25 -12.50
N ARG A 233 14.52 12.24 -13.13
CA ARG A 233 13.97 13.40 -12.43
C ARG A 233 12.84 12.98 -11.49
N LEU A 234 12.80 13.60 -10.32
CA LEU A 234 11.78 13.33 -9.31
C LEU A 234 10.44 13.97 -9.72
N HIS A 235 9.41 13.14 -9.79
CA HIS A 235 8.03 13.53 -10.00
C HIS A 235 7.17 13.17 -8.79
N PHE A 236 6.06 13.89 -8.63
CA PHE A 236 5.02 13.52 -7.67
C PHE A 236 3.69 13.33 -8.40
N HIS A 237 3.16 12.11 -8.38
CA HIS A 237 1.85 11.79 -8.92
C HIS A 237 0.83 11.76 -7.79
N ALA A 238 -0.29 12.46 -7.94
CA ALA A 238 -1.29 12.57 -6.88
C ALA A 238 -2.72 12.66 -7.40
N LEU A 239 -3.63 12.00 -6.70
CA LEU A 239 -5.05 12.35 -6.70
C LEU A 239 -5.24 13.58 -5.81
N VAL A 240 -5.96 14.59 -6.32
CA VAL A 240 -6.23 15.85 -5.62
C VAL A 240 -7.73 16.13 -5.61
N LYS A 241 -8.25 16.52 -4.45
CA LYS A 241 -9.62 17.02 -4.27
C LYS A 241 -9.51 18.50 -3.97
N VAL A 242 -9.98 19.33 -4.88
CA VAL A 242 -10.09 20.78 -4.72
C VAL A 242 -11.56 21.11 -4.50
N PRO A 243 -11.96 21.66 -3.33
CA PRO A 243 -13.33 22.13 -3.13
C PRO A 243 -13.69 23.26 -4.12
N ASP A 244 -14.98 23.44 -4.37
CA ASP A 244 -15.48 24.48 -5.26
C ASP A 244 -15.08 25.86 -4.71
N GLY A 245 -14.55 26.73 -5.58
CA GLY A 245 -14.05 28.07 -5.20
C GLY A 245 -12.66 28.10 -4.54
N GLU A 246 -12.10 26.95 -4.16
CA GLU A 246 -10.82 26.87 -3.43
C GLU A 246 -9.61 26.61 -4.35
N MET A 247 -9.78 26.78 -5.67
CA MET A 247 -8.69 26.63 -6.63
C MET A 247 -7.70 27.77 -6.49
N HIS A 248 -6.50 27.48 -5.99
CA HIS A 248 -5.50 28.50 -5.72
C HIS A 248 -4.61 28.75 -6.96
N GLY A 249 -5.16 29.43 -7.96
CA GLY A 249 -4.55 29.72 -9.25
C GLY A 249 -5.52 29.43 -10.39
N THR A 250 -5.01 29.38 -11.61
CA THR A 250 -5.80 29.15 -12.83
C THR A 250 -5.36 27.87 -13.55
N LEU A 251 -6.33 27.20 -14.17
CA LEU A 251 -6.08 26.06 -15.05
C LEU A 251 -6.03 26.55 -16.50
N GLU A 252 -4.88 26.36 -17.15
CA GLU A 252 -4.64 26.78 -18.53
C GLU A 252 -4.44 25.54 -19.41
N LYS A 253 -5.16 25.45 -20.53
CA LYS A 253 -4.92 24.41 -21.52
C LYS A 253 -3.75 24.82 -22.40
N LYS A 254 -2.68 24.02 -22.41
CA LYS A 254 -1.51 24.22 -23.28
C LYS A 254 -1.34 23.02 -24.20
N MET A 255 -0.88 23.30 -25.41
CA MET A 255 -0.42 22.28 -26.35
C MET A 255 1.00 21.92 -25.96
N ASP A 256 1.24 20.65 -25.68
CA ASP A 256 2.55 20.15 -25.26
C ASP A 256 2.95 18.94 -26.11
N TYR A 257 4.24 18.82 -26.41
CA TYR A 257 4.74 17.70 -27.20
C TYR A 257 5.12 16.54 -26.30
N ASN A 258 4.43 15.41 -26.46
CA ASN A 258 4.79 14.19 -25.75
C ASN A 258 5.90 13.46 -26.50
N PHE A 259 7.13 13.51 -25.97
CA PHE A 259 8.31 12.87 -26.55
C PHE A 259 8.20 11.34 -26.66
N LYS A 260 7.44 10.68 -25.77
CA LYS A 260 7.25 9.22 -25.82
C LYS A 260 6.35 8.81 -26.99
N THR A 261 5.22 9.50 -27.12
CA THR A 261 4.24 9.19 -28.19
C THR A 261 4.50 9.97 -29.47
N LYS A 262 5.51 10.85 -29.47
CA LYS A 262 5.86 11.79 -30.56
C LYS A 262 4.66 12.57 -31.11
N ARG A 263 3.73 12.97 -30.22
CA ARG A 263 2.45 13.61 -30.59
C ARG A 263 2.19 14.84 -29.73
N MET A 264 1.52 15.82 -30.32
CA MET A 264 0.98 16.96 -29.58
C MET A 264 -0.20 16.52 -28.72
N ARG A 265 -0.19 16.88 -27.44
CA ARG A 265 -1.25 16.62 -26.48
C ARG A 265 -1.71 17.93 -25.84
N LYS A 266 -3.01 18.10 -25.68
CA LYS A 266 -3.58 19.15 -24.83
C LYS A 266 -3.40 18.73 -23.38
N ILE A 267 -2.67 19.52 -22.61
CA ILE A 267 -2.45 19.32 -21.18
C ILE A 267 -3.05 20.49 -20.44
N THR A 268 -3.79 20.21 -19.38
CA THR A 268 -4.23 21.24 -18.44
C THR A 268 -3.12 21.48 -17.44
N GLN A 269 -2.58 22.70 -17.42
CA GLN A 269 -1.52 23.08 -16.50
C GLN A 269 -2.04 24.04 -15.43
N HIS A 270 -1.41 24.00 -14.26
CA HIS A 270 -1.80 24.82 -13.12
C HIS A 270 -0.82 25.98 -12.92
N SER A 271 -1.28 27.22 -13.07
CA SER A 271 -0.41 28.42 -13.08
C SER A 271 0.38 28.63 -11.78
N TYR A 272 -0.27 28.50 -10.62
CA TYR A 272 0.40 28.63 -9.31
C TYR A 272 1.53 27.61 -9.09
N PHE A 273 1.28 26.32 -9.33
CA PHE A 273 2.30 25.29 -9.17
C PHE A 273 3.40 25.42 -10.22
N ASN A 274 3.06 25.81 -11.45
CA ASN A 274 4.03 26.14 -12.49
C ASN A 274 4.98 27.26 -12.09
N ALA A 275 4.45 28.35 -11.52
CA ALA A 275 5.23 29.48 -11.05
C ALA A 275 6.20 29.04 -9.94
N LYS A 276 5.73 28.26 -8.97
CA LYS A 276 6.53 27.86 -7.80
C LYS A 276 7.51 26.73 -8.07
N PHE A 277 7.05 25.65 -8.67
CA PHE A 277 7.78 24.38 -8.73
C PHE A 277 8.32 24.06 -10.11
N GLY A 278 7.50 24.28 -11.14
CA GLY A 278 7.77 23.80 -12.49
C GLY A 278 6.53 23.12 -13.07
N ARG A 279 6.71 22.43 -14.19
CA ARG A 279 5.60 21.86 -14.97
C ARG A 279 4.66 21.01 -14.12
N THR A 280 3.38 21.33 -14.19
CA THR A 280 2.30 20.58 -13.57
C THR A 280 1.29 20.16 -14.62
N ASP A 281 1.01 18.86 -14.70
CA ASP A 281 -0.09 18.32 -15.49
C ASP A 281 -1.25 18.05 -14.52
N PHE A 282 -2.43 18.65 -14.75
CA PHE A 282 -3.54 18.71 -13.79
C PHE A 282 -4.87 18.37 -14.47
N ASP A 283 -5.10 17.07 -14.66
CA ASP A 283 -6.21 16.54 -15.44
C ASP A 283 -7.44 16.30 -14.54
N LYS A 284 -8.63 16.72 -14.99
CA LYS A 284 -9.89 16.46 -14.28
C LYS A 284 -10.31 15.01 -14.49
N ILE A 285 -10.70 14.32 -13.41
CA ILE A 285 -11.01 12.87 -13.43
C ILE A 285 -12.41 12.52 -12.90
N ILE A 286 -13.18 13.49 -12.39
CA ILE A 286 -14.47 13.19 -11.74
C ILE A 286 -15.60 12.85 -12.71
N ASP A 287 -15.48 13.26 -13.98
CA ASP A 287 -16.55 13.11 -14.97
C ASP A 287 -16.54 11.75 -15.68
N ASN A 288 -15.56 10.88 -15.36
CA ASN A 288 -15.37 9.59 -16.03
C ASN A 288 -14.81 8.56 -15.04
N ASP A 289 -15.63 7.58 -14.65
CA ASP A 289 -15.23 6.53 -13.71
C ASP A 289 -14.05 5.69 -14.24
N MET A 290 -13.95 5.45 -15.55
CA MET A 290 -12.79 4.76 -16.15
C MET A 290 -11.50 5.58 -16.00
N ALA A 291 -11.59 6.90 -16.15
CA ALA A 291 -10.44 7.78 -15.91
C ALA A 291 -10.02 7.78 -14.42
N TYR A 292 -10.99 7.69 -13.52
CA TYR A 292 -10.74 7.58 -12.09
C TYR A 292 -10.04 6.28 -11.71
N VAL A 293 -10.52 5.15 -12.24
CA VAL A 293 -9.90 3.83 -12.07
C VAL A 293 -8.48 3.84 -12.62
N ALA A 294 -8.29 4.32 -13.86
CA ALA A 294 -6.97 4.42 -14.49
C ALA A 294 -6.00 5.29 -13.67
N ALA A 295 -6.46 6.39 -13.07
CA ALA A 295 -5.65 7.25 -12.21
C ALA A 295 -5.22 6.55 -10.91
N ILE A 296 -6.12 5.76 -10.30
CA ILE A 296 -5.81 4.93 -9.12
C ILE A 296 -4.76 3.88 -9.48
N GLU A 297 -4.97 3.14 -10.57
CA GLU A 297 -4.08 2.09 -11.04
C GLU A 297 -2.70 2.62 -11.38
N TYR A 298 -2.65 3.80 -12.01
CA TYR A 298 -1.41 4.48 -12.31
C TYR A 298 -0.57 4.72 -11.05
N ILE A 299 -1.15 5.24 -9.97
CA ILE A 299 -0.43 5.43 -8.70
C ILE A 299 -0.05 4.09 -8.06
N LEU A 300 -0.95 3.11 -8.08
CA LEU A 300 -0.72 1.79 -7.48
C LEU A 300 0.42 1.01 -8.16
N LYS A 301 0.65 1.23 -9.46
CA LYS A 301 1.81 0.74 -10.20
C LYS A 301 3.11 1.11 -9.50
N TYR A 302 3.25 2.36 -9.07
CA TYR A 302 4.47 2.86 -8.41
C TYR A 302 4.60 2.43 -6.96
N VAL A 303 3.48 2.36 -6.22
CA VAL A 303 3.47 1.79 -4.86
C VAL A 303 4.03 0.37 -4.80
N SER A 304 3.87 -0.37 -5.90
CA SER A 304 4.25 -1.78 -5.99
C SER A 304 5.64 -1.98 -6.58
N LYS A 305 6.05 -1.13 -7.53
CA LYS A 305 7.38 -1.21 -8.16
C LYS A 305 8.50 -0.64 -7.28
N THR A 306 8.33 0.56 -6.71
CA THR A 306 9.43 1.27 -6.06
C THR A 306 9.46 1.10 -4.53
N GLY A 307 8.43 0.47 -3.96
CA GLY A 307 8.28 0.36 -2.50
C GLY A 307 8.09 1.70 -1.80
N GLU A 308 7.93 2.79 -2.57
CA GLU A 308 7.81 4.15 -2.05
C GLU A 308 6.59 4.31 -1.17
N ARG A 309 6.73 5.19 -0.17
CA ARG A 309 5.64 5.46 0.77
C ARG A 309 4.64 6.41 0.12
N ILE A 310 3.38 5.99 0.14
CA ILE A 310 2.25 6.85 -0.21
C ILE A 310 2.22 8.03 0.76
N VAL A 311 2.03 9.22 0.21
CA VAL A 311 1.87 10.47 0.93
C VAL A 311 0.43 10.92 0.78
N TYR A 312 -0.23 11.27 1.87
CA TYR A 312 -1.63 11.69 1.85
C TYR A 312 -1.92 12.75 2.90
N SER A 313 -2.94 13.57 2.67
CA SER A 313 -3.39 14.58 3.63
C SER A 313 -3.84 13.94 4.96
N ARG A 314 -3.66 14.68 6.06
CA ARG A 314 -4.11 14.22 7.38
C ARG A 314 -5.64 14.14 7.41
N GLY A 315 -6.16 13.25 8.25
CA GLY A 315 -7.61 13.11 8.47
C GLY A 315 -8.38 12.41 7.36
N LEU A 316 -7.74 11.88 6.30
CA LEU A 316 -8.43 11.11 5.27
C LEU A 316 -9.01 9.81 5.85
N PRO A 317 -10.34 9.63 5.93
CA PRO A 317 -10.93 8.39 6.44
C PRO A 317 -10.65 7.24 5.47
N MET A 318 -10.42 6.05 6.03
CA MET A 318 -10.43 4.78 5.27
C MET A 318 -11.77 4.06 5.39
N TYR A 319 -12.47 4.28 6.51
CA TYR A 319 -13.83 3.80 6.74
C TYR A 319 -14.69 4.94 7.28
N LEU A 320 -15.99 4.82 7.06
CA LEU A 320 -17.00 5.50 7.83
C LEU A 320 -17.55 4.54 8.88
N ILE A 321 -17.99 5.07 10.02
CA ILE A 321 -18.66 4.30 11.06
C ILE A 321 -20.15 4.64 10.97
N SER A 322 -20.98 3.61 10.93
CA SER A 322 -22.44 3.72 10.91
C SER A 322 -23.05 2.50 11.58
N ASP A 323 -24.19 2.68 12.23
CA ASP A 323 -25.08 1.56 12.49
C ASP A 323 -25.81 1.21 11.18
N ILE A 324 -25.96 -0.08 10.88
CA ILE A 324 -26.55 -0.57 9.62
C ILE A 324 -27.73 -1.48 9.93
N ASN A 325 -28.87 -1.20 9.32
CA ASN A 325 -30.05 -2.05 9.38
C ASN A 325 -29.86 -3.26 8.43
N SER A 326 -30.26 -4.46 8.85
CA SER A 326 -30.27 -5.66 8.02
C SER A 326 -31.07 -5.54 6.72
N GLU A 327 -32.08 -4.67 6.66
CA GLU A 327 -32.83 -4.38 5.42
C GLU A 327 -31.98 -3.65 4.37
N ASP A 328 -30.94 -2.94 4.80
CA ASP A 328 -29.98 -2.26 3.93
C ASP A 328 -28.84 -3.18 3.43
N VAL A 329 -28.86 -4.46 3.83
CA VAL A 329 -27.87 -5.46 3.46
C VAL A 329 -28.39 -6.29 2.28
N LEU A 330 -27.65 -6.27 1.17
CA LEU A 330 -27.94 -7.10 0.00
C LEU A 330 -27.58 -8.57 0.26
N CYS A 331 -26.34 -8.82 0.71
CA CYS A 331 -25.87 -10.16 1.05
C CYS A 331 -24.62 -10.10 1.95
N ARG A 332 -24.26 -11.26 2.52
CA ARG A 332 -23.00 -11.43 3.24
C ARG A 332 -21.92 -11.99 2.31
N VAL A 333 -20.67 -11.58 2.53
CA VAL A 333 -19.53 -11.98 1.70
C VAL A 333 -18.23 -12.15 2.50
N GLY A 334 -17.28 -12.86 1.90
CA GLY A 334 -15.93 -13.08 2.43
C GLY A 334 -15.83 -14.29 3.35
N ILE A 335 -14.63 -14.47 3.94
CA ILE A 335 -14.35 -15.62 4.81
C ILE A 335 -15.32 -15.60 6.01
N GLU A 336 -16.07 -16.69 6.18
CA GLU A 336 -17.10 -16.87 7.21
C GLU A 336 -18.23 -15.81 7.16
N ASP A 337 -18.56 -15.24 5.99
CA ASP A 337 -19.68 -14.31 5.82
C ASP A 337 -19.63 -13.08 6.75
N LYS A 338 -18.41 -12.68 7.09
CA LYS A 338 -18.11 -11.61 8.05
C LYS A 338 -18.28 -10.19 7.51
N LYS A 339 -18.52 -10.03 6.22
CA LYS A 339 -18.72 -8.70 5.60
C LYS A 339 -20.11 -8.62 4.99
N LEU A 340 -20.61 -7.41 4.89
CA LEU A 340 -21.93 -7.08 4.36
C LEU A 340 -21.74 -6.32 3.04
N VAL A 341 -22.45 -6.70 1.98
CA VAL A 341 -22.66 -5.86 0.81
C VAL A 341 -23.89 -5.02 1.07
N LEU A 342 -23.77 -3.71 0.93
CA LEU A 342 -24.84 -2.76 1.22
C LEU A 342 -25.46 -2.24 -0.07
N TYR A 343 -26.76 -1.90 -0.05
CA TYR A 343 -27.40 -1.17 -1.14
C TYR A 343 -26.76 0.21 -1.33
N ASP A 344 -26.82 0.78 -2.53
CA ASP A 344 -26.16 2.07 -2.84
C ASP A 344 -26.64 3.24 -1.98
N LYS A 345 -27.94 3.24 -1.63
CA LYS A 345 -28.61 4.27 -0.84
C LYS A 345 -29.00 3.77 0.56
N PHE A 346 -28.14 2.97 1.18
CA PHE A 346 -28.37 2.49 2.54
C PHE A 346 -28.51 3.63 3.55
N GLY A 347 -29.31 3.40 4.61
CA GLY A 347 -29.50 4.34 5.70
C GLY A 347 -28.26 4.45 6.59
N CYS A 348 -27.78 5.67 6.82
CA CYS A 348 -26.68 5.93 7.73
C CYS A 348 -27.19 6.41 9.09
N TRP A 349 -26.70 5.79 10.15
CA TRP A 349 -27.13 6.04 11.53
C TRP A 349 -25.91 6.21 12.43
N ASP A 350 -26.02 7.09 13.42
CA ASP A 350 -24.99 7.30 14.43
C ASP A 350 -25.64 7.35 15.82
N GLU A 351 -25.37 6.33 16.64
CA GLU A 351 -25.90 6.24 18.01
C GLU A 351 -27.43 6.35 18.08
N GLY A 352 -28.12 5.77 17.08
CA GLY A 352 -29.57 5.81 16.95
C GLY A 352 -30.14 7.06 16.26
N GLU A 353 -29.33 8.06 15.91
CA GLU A 353 -29.75 9.20 15.09
C GLU A 353 -29.63 8.88 13.60
N TYR A 354 -30.71 9.08 12.83
CA TYR A 354 -30.67 8.95 11.38
C TYR A 354 -29.98 10.16 10.74
N LEU A 355 -28.83 9.94 10.11
CA LEU A 355 -28.07 10.99 9.44
C LEU A 355 -28.56 11.25 8.01
N GLY A 356 -29.26 10.28 7.41
CA GLY A 356 -29.71 10.30 6.02
C GLY A 356 -29.23 9.08 5.23
N ALA A 357 -29.69 8.96 3.98
CA ALA A 357 -29.19 7.94 3.06
C ALA A 357 -27.74 8.25 2.66
N MET A 358 -26.97 7.22 2.31
CA MET A 358 -25.57 7.38 1.88
C MET A 358 -25.43 8.37 0.72
N SER A 359 -24.77 9.51 0.98
CA SER A 359 -24.50 10.59 0.03
C SER A 359 -23.23 11.35 0.42
N GLU A 360 -22.67 12.18 -0.46
CA GLU A 360 -21.48 13.01 -0.11
C GLU A 360 -21.75 13.98 1.05
N GLU A 361 -22.99 14.41 1.26
CA GLU A 361 -23.40 15.26 2.38
C GLU A 361 -23.45 14.46 3.67
N THR A 362 -24.08 13.28 3.64
CA THR A 362 -24.14 12.36 4.78
C THR A 362 -22.74 11.96 5.22
N LYS A 363 -21.84 11.63 4.28
CA LYS A 363 -20.43 11.31 4.57
C LYS A 363 -19.69 12.38 5.36
N LYS A 364 -20.04 13.67 5.20
CA LYS A 364 -19.42 14.77 5.95
C LYS A 364 -19.84 14.79 7.42
N ARG A 365 -21.05 14.30 7.73
CA ARG A 365 -21.59 14.19 9.11
C ARG A 365 -21.12 12.93 9.82
N MET A 366 -20.78 11.88 9.08
CA MET A 366 -20.39 10.58 9.64
C MET A 366 -19.00 10.59 10.29
N ARG A 367 -18.85 9.78 11.33
CA ARG A 367 -17.55 9.53 11.98
C ARG A 367 -16.63 8.74 11.05
N GLY A 368 -15.44 9.29 10.81
CA GLY A 368 -14.41 8.67 9.97
C GLY A 368 -13.36 7.92 10.79
N ALA A 369 -13.07 6.66 10.45
CA ALA A 369 -11.95 5.94 11.03
C ALA A 369 -10.69 6.08 10.15
N THR A 370 -9.61 6.57 10.77
CA THR A 370 -8.26 6.57 10.18
C THR A 370 -7.48 5.33 10.68
N SER A 371 -6.55 4.81 9.87
CA SER A 371 -5.84 3.55 10.18
C SER A 371 -4.64 3.74 11.09
#